data_AF-A0A059XZ95-F1
#
_entry.id   AF-A0A059XZ95-F1
#
_cell.length_a   1.000
_cell.length_b   1.000
_cell.length_c   1.000
_cell.angle_alpha   90.00
_cell.angle_beta   90.00
_cell.angle_gamma   90.00
#
_symmetry.space_group_name_H-M   'P 1'
#
loop_
_entity.id
_entity.type
_entity.pdbx_description
1 polymer ?
#
loop_
_entity_poly.entity_id
_entity_poly.type
_entity_poly.pdbx_seq_one_letter_code
_entity_poly.pdbx_strand_id
1 'polypeptide(L)'
;MNGATRPIDAGALNTSLGELAATVQKYINITLGALAGILVIAILIVGATAWFKASKADSDEQRANELKKIKWLAGFIIFVVIAWAISGVITGILQSVWKVS
;
A
#
# COMPACT_ATOMS: atom_id res chain seq x y z
N MET A 1 -34.97 -22.28 -35.83
CA MET A 1 -34.26 -21.20 -35.10
C MET A 1 -34.52 -21.41 -33.63
N ASN A 2 -33.66 -22.12 -32.89
CA ASN A 2 -33.89 -22.30 -31.46
C ASN A 2 -32.74 -21.65 -30.69
N GLY A 3 -32.76 -20.31 -30.70
CA GLY A 3 -31.97 -19.50 -29.77
C GLY A 3 -32.58 -19.62 -28.38
N ALA A 4 -32.33 -20.73 -27.69
CA ALA A 4 -32.65 -20.85 -26.28
C ALA A 4 -31.68 -19.95 -25.51
N THR A 5 -32.10 -18.74 -25.20
CA THR A 5 -31.46 -17.93 -24.17
C THR A 5 -31.60 -18.68 -22.85
N ARG A 6 -30.54 -19.39 -22.46
CA ARG A 6 -30.46 -19.98 -21.12
C ARG A 6 -30.63 -18.85 -20.11
N PRO A 7 -31.51 -18.99 -19.10
CA PRO A 7 -31.59 -18.01 -18.05
C PRO A 7 -30.18 -17.85 -17.46
N ILE A 8 -29.71 -16.61 -17.37
CA ILE A 8 -28.46 -16.31 -16.67
C ILE A 8 -28.71 -16.79 -15.23
N ASP A 9 -28.02 -17.85 -14.85
CA ASP A 9 -28.08 -18.33 -13.47
C ASP A 9 -27.40 -17.27 -12.61
N ALA A 10 -28.22 -16.43 -11.98
CA ALA A 10 -27.76 -15.30 -11.18
C ALA A 10 -26.86 -15.78 -10.02
N GLY A 11 -27.02 -17.02 -9.57
CA GLY A 11 -26.11 -17.64 -8.59
C GLY A 11 -24.73 -17.86 -9.19
N ALA A 12 -24.66 -18.49 -10.36
CA ALA A 12 -23.39 -18.73 -11.06
C ALA A 12 -22.67 -17.42 -11.43
N LEU A 13 -23.42 -16.40 -11.86
CA LEU A 13 -22.86 -15.08 -12.18
C LEU A 13 -22.26 -14.40 -10.95
N ASN A 14 -22.95 -14.41 -9.81
CA ASN A 14 -22.43 -13.82 -8.58
C ASN A 14 -21.17 -14.54 -8.08
N THR A 15 -21.11 -15.87 -8.19
CA THR A 15 -19.91 -16.64 -7.84
C THR A 15 -18.71 -16.25 -8.73
N SER A 16 -18.90 -16.18 -10.05
CA SER A 16 -17.82 -15.78 -10.96
C SER A 16 -17.36 -14.34 -10.74
N LEU A 17 -18.28 -13.42 -10.40
CA LEU A 17 -17.93 -12.04 -10.05
C LEU A 17 -17.17 -11.96 -8.72
N GLY A 18 -17.54 -12.80 -7.75
CA GLY A 18 -16.83 -12.90 -6.47
C GLY A 18 -15.40 -13.43 -6.62
N GLU A 19 -15.20 -14.47 -7.44
CA GLU A 19 -13.87 -15.00 -7.76
C GLU A 19 -13.01 -13.98 -8.51
N LEU A 20 -13.60 -13.23 -9.45
CA LEU A 20 -12.92 -12.14 -10.16
C LEU A 20 -12.49 -11.05 -9.17
N ALA A 21 -13.38 -10.62 -8.28
CA ALA A 21 -13.07 -9.61 -7.26
C ALA A 21 -11.95 -10.06 -6.32
N ALA A 22 -11.97 -11.32 -5.86
CA ALA A 22 -10.91 -11.90 -5.04
C ALA A 22 -9.55 -11.92 -5.77
N THR A 23 -9.58 -12.24 -7.07
CA THR A 23 -8.38 -12.23 -7.92
C THR A 23 -7.82 -10.82 -8.09
N VAL A 24 -8.67 -9.83 -8.37
CA VAL A 24 -8.27 -8.42 -8.46
C VAL A 24 -7.68 -7.94 -7.14
N GLN A 25 -8.33 -8.23 -6.01
CA GLN A 25 -7.83 -7.88 -4.68
C GLN A 25 -6.45 -8.48 -4.41
N LYS A 26 -6.24 -9.75 -4.80
CA LYS A 26 -4.94 -10.41 -4.68
C LYS A 26 -3.85 -9.66 -5.45
N TYR A 27 -4.11 -9.27 -6.69
CA TYR A 27 -3.14 -8.52 -7.50
C TYR A 27 -2.87 -7.11 -6.95
N ILE A 28 -3.91 -6.43 -6.44
CA ILE A 28 -3.75 -5.14 -5.75
C ILE A 28 -2.83 -5.31 -4.54
N ASN A 29 -3.09 -6.31 -3.69
CA ASN A 29 -2.27 -6.56 -2.50
C ASN A 29 -0.82 -6.92 -2.85
N ILE A 30 -0.59 -7.74 -3.89
CA ILE A 30 0.76 -8.08 -4.35
C ILE A 30 1.49 -6.83 -4.82
N THR A 31 0.83 -6.01 -5.66
CA THR A 31 1.45 -4.79 -6.22
C THR A 31 1.75 -3.76 -5.14
N LEU A 32 0.79 -3.49 -4.26
CA LEU A 32 0.98 -2.58 -3.13
C LEU A 32 2.06 -3.10 -2.16
N GLY A 33 2.07 -4.41 -1.88
CA GLY A 33 3.08 -5.03 -1.03
C GLY A 33 4.50 -4.93 -1.62
N ALA A 34 4.65 -5.16 -2.92
CA ALA A 34 5.93 -5.02 -3.61
C ALA A 34 6.43 -3.56 -3.58
N LEU A 35 5.55 -2.59 -3.84
CA LEU A 35 5.88 -1.17 -3.77
C LEU A 35 6.25 -0.75 -2.33
N ALA A 36 5.52 -1.23 -1.33
CA ALA A 36 5.83 -0.99 0.08
C ALA A 36 7.19 -1.57 0.46
N GLY A 37 7.54 -2.77 -0.01
CA GLY A 37 8.85 -3.38 0.22
C GLY A 37 9.99 -2.52 -0.32
N ILE A 38 9.88 -2.03 -1.56
CA ILE A 38 10.87 -1.13 -2.17
C ILE A 38 10.97 0.18 -1.38
N LEU A 39 9.84 0.76 -0.99
CA LEU A 39 9.79 2.00 -0.20
C LEU A 39 10.51 1.85 1.15
N VAL A 40 10.27 0.75 1.86
CA VAL A 40 10.92 0.47 3.15
C VAL A 40 12.44 0.38 2.99
N ILE A 41 12.92 -0.31 1.95
CA ILE A 41 14.36 -0.40 1.66
C ILE A 41 14.95 1.00 1.42
N ALA A 42 14.28 1.83 0.62
CA ALA A 42 14.73 3.19 0.34
C ALA A 42 14.81 4.03 1.62
N ILE A 43 13.80 3.95 2.49
CA ILE A 43 13.78 4.62 3.79
C ILE A 43 14.95 4.16 4.66
N LEU A 44 15.21 2.85 4.73
CA LEU A 44 16.33 2.31 5.51
C LEU A 44 17.68 2.83 5.01
N ILE A 45 17.89 2.89 3.70
CA ILE A 45 19.12 3.42 3.11
C ILE A 45 19.30 4.91 3.45
N VAL A 46 18.25 5.72 3.27
CA VAL A 46 18.30 7.16 3.59
C VAL A 46 18.49 7.38 5.09
N GLY A 47 17.79 6.63 5.93
CA GLY A 47 17.91 6.70 7.39
C GLY A 47 19.30 6.31 7.87
N ALA A 48 19.84 5.19 7.39
CA ALA A 48 21.19 4.74 7.72
C ALA A 48 22.24 5.75 7.27
N THR A 49 22.17 6.25 6.03
CA THR A 49 23.14 7.23 5.51
C THR A 49 23.09 8.55 6.28
N ALA A 50 21.91 9.08 6.59
CA ALA A 50 21.77 10.29 7.40
C ALA A 50 22.27 10.07 8.83
N TRP A 51 21.98 8.93 9.43
CA TRP A 51 22.46 8.56 10.77
C TRP A 51 23.99 8.46 10.82
N PHE A 52 24.60 7.78 9.86
CA PHE A 52 26.06 7.66 9.76
C PHE A 52 26.75 9.01 9.50
N LYS A 53 26.14 9.91 8.72
CA LYS A 53 26.67 11.26 8.51
C LYS A 53 26.53 12.12 9.77
N ALA A 54 25.40 12.02 10.47
CA ALA A 54 25.19 12.73 11.73
C ALA A 54 26.19 12.29 12.81
N SER A 55 26.53 11.00 12.88
CA SER A 55 27.46 10.48 13.90
C SER A 55 28.92 10.85 13.65
N LYS A 56 29.28 11.23 12.41
CA LYS A 56 30.62 11.66 12.01
C LYS A 56 30.73 13.16 11.72
N ALA A 57 29.71 13.95 12.02
CA ALA A 57 29.72 15.38 11.74
C ALA A 57 30.71 16.11 12.66
N ASP A 58 31.67 16.82 12.07
CA ASP A 58 32.70 17.59 12.79
C ASP A 58 32.18 18.95 13.30
N SER A 59 31.00 19.39 12.83
CA SER A 59 30.36 20.62 13.30
C SER A 59 28.90 20.40 13.72
N ASP A 60 28.48 21.16 14.73
CA ASP A 60 27.10 21.13 15.22
C ASP A 60 26.07 21.50 14.14
N GLU A 61 26.47 22.35 13.19
CA GLU A 61 25.63 22.77 12.07
C GLU A 61 25.38 21.62 11.07
N GLN A 62 26.41 20.85 10.72
CA GLN A 62 26.26 19.66 9.88
C GLN A 62 25.42 18.59 10.58
N ARG A 63 25.64 18.41 11.89
CA ARG A 63 24.90 17.46 12.72
C ARG A 63 23.42 17.81 12.82
N ALA A 64 23.08 19.09 13.00
CA ALA A 64 21.70 19.58 13.03
C ALA A 64 20.96 19.34 11.69
N ASN A 65 21.64 19.55 10.56
CA ASN A 65 21.07 19.31 9.24
C ASN A 65 20.76 17.83 8.97
N GLU A 66 21.65 16.91 9.36
CA GLU A 66 21.41 15.47 9.21
C GLU A 66 20.30 14.98 10.17
N LEU A 67 20.26 15.49 11.41
CA LEU A 67 19.17 15.19 12.35
C LEU A 67 17.81 15.70 11.86
N LYS A 68 17.76 16.83 11.13
CA LYS A 68 16.53 17.33 10.50
C LYS A 68 16.01 16.37 9.43
N LYS A 69 16.90 15.75 8.64
CA LYS A 69 16.52 14.72 7.67
C LYS A 69 15.95 13.48 8.36
N ILE A 70 16.55 13.04 9.46
CA ILE A 70 16.05 11.90 10.25
C ILE A 70 14.66 12.20 10.83
N LYS A 71 14.44 13.41 11.36
CA LYS A 71 13.10 13.83 11.85
C LYS A 71 12.06 13.85 10.73
N TRP A 72 12.41 14.35 9.55
CA TRP A 72 11.53 14.33 8.38
C TRP A 72 11.23 12.91 7.91
N LEU A 73 12.23 12.02 7.94
CA LEU A 73 12.07 10.61 7.61
C LEU A 73 11.09 9.92 8.58
N ALA A 74 11.22 10.19 9.89
CA ALA A 74 10.30 9.67 10.90
C ALA A 74 8.87 10.19 10.67
N GLY A 75 8.71 11.49 10.37
CA GLY A 75 7.42 12.07 10.00
C GLY A 75 6.82 11.45 8.73
N PHE A 76 7.66 11.16 7.73
CA PHE A 76 7.25 10.50 6.49
C PHE A 76 6.78 9.06 6.74
N ILE A 77 7.48 8.29 7.59
CA ILE A 77 7.04 6.93 7.97
C ILE A 77 5.65 6.97 8.61
N ILE A 78 5.43 7.89 9.55
CA ILE A 78 4.12 8.05 10.21
C ILE A 78 3.04 8.38 9.17
N PHE A 79 3.33 9.30 8.25
CA PHE A 79 2.42 9.64 7.15
C PHE A 79 2.08 8.41 6.28
N VAL A 80 3.08 7.61 5.90
CA VAL A 80 2.88 6.39 5.10
C VAL A 80 1.99 5.38 5.84
N VAL A 81 2.20 5.19 7.15
CA VAL A 81 1.37 4.29 7.96
C VAL A 81 -0.09 4.77 7.99
N ILE A 82 -0.32 6.07 8.16
CA ILE A 82 -1.67 6.64 8.14
C ILE A 82 -2.31 6.47 6.76
N ALA A 83 -1.59 6.77 5.68
CA ALA A 83 -2.05 6.58 4.31
C ALA A 83 -2.39 5.10 4.02
N TRP A 84 -1.59 4.17 4.56
CA TRP A 84 -1.84 2.74 4.42
C TRP A 84 -3.12 2.29 5.15
N ALA A 85 -3.37 2.82 6.35
CA ALA A 85 -4.61 2.54 7.09
C ALA A 85 -5.86 2.99 6.31
N ILE A 86 -5.78 4.13 5.61
CA ILE A 86 -6.87 4.63 4.75
C ILE A 86 -7.15 3.70 3.57
N SER A 87 -6.12 3.09 2.97
CA SER A 87 -6.28 2.12 1.88
C SER A 87 -7.16 0.92 2.29
N GLY A 88 -7.00 0.44 3.53
CA GLY A 88 -7.85 -0.64 4.07
C GLY A 88 -9.33 -0.24 4.15
N VAL A 89 -9.62 1.01 4.54
CA VAL A 89 -10.98 1.54 4.58
C VAL A 89 -11.59 1.63 3.17
N ILE A 90 -10.83 2.14 2.19
CA ILE A 90 -11.27 2.23 0.80
C ILE A 90 -11.59 0.85 0.24
N THR A 91 -10.75 -0.14 0.53
CA THR A 91 -10.94 -1.53 0.12
C THR A 91 -12.23 -2.11 0.72
N GLY A 92 -12.49 -1.87 2.01
CA GLY A 92 -13.73 -2.31 2.66
C GLY A 92 -14.98 -1.67 2.05
N ILE A 93 -14.91 -0.38 1.67
CA ILE A 93 -16.00 0.31 0.98
C ILE A 93 -16.24 -0.30 -0.41
N LEU A 94 -15.18 -0.56 -1.19
CA LEU A 94 -15.28 -1.20 -2.50
C LEU A 94 -15.93 -2.59 -2.42
N GLN A 95 -15.53 -3.40 -1.44
CA GLN A 95 -16.12 -4.72 -1.18
C GLN A 95 -17.61 -4.62 -0.83
N SER A 96 -18.00 -3.61 -0.04
CA SER A 96 -19.40 -3.34 0.30
C SER A 96 -20.24 -2.91 -0.90
N VAL A 97 -19.73 -2.02 -1.75
CA VAL A 97 -20.40 -1.55 -2.98
C VAL A 97 -20.61 -2.71 -3.97
N TRP A 98 -19.64 -3.61 -4.06
CA TRP A 98 -19.71 -4.77 -4.94
C TRP A 98 -20.55 -5.93 -4.38
N LYS A 99 -21.10 -5.81 -3.15
CA LYS A 99 -21.87 -6.87 -2.47
C LYS A 99 -21.15 -8.22 -2.41
N VAL A 100 -19.82 -8.19 -2.32
CA VAL A 100 -18.98 -9.41 -2.21
C VAL A 100 -18.56 -9.68 -0.76
N SER A 101 -19.20 -9.00 0.20
CA SER A 101 -18.96 -9.14 1.64
C SER A 101 -19.49 -10.44 2.19
#